data_AF-A0A6P5T2D0-F1
#
_entry.id   AF-A0A6P5T2D0-F1
#
_cell.length_a   1.000
_cell.length_b   1.000
_cell.length_c   1.000
_cell.angle_alpha   90.00
_cell.angle_beta   90.00
_cell.angle_gamma   90.00
#
_symmetry.space_group_name_H-M   'P 1'
#
loop_
_entity.id
_entity.type
_entity.pdbx_description
1 polymer ?
#
loop_
_entity_poly.entity_id
_entity_poly.type
_entity_poly.pdbx_seq_one_letter_code
_entity_poly.pdbx_strand_id
1 'polypeptide(L)'
;MRPKNEFPFPDEGYYYVVDAGYSNVPGFLAPYRGLRYHLRDYRGPRRAPRGPMELFNYRHSSLRNVIERCFGVLKARFPILKLMPNYPPRRQRPIPIAYCVLHNFIRKEARRDKMFEEFQVEDMIIDSENTTTPNIDMSARNIAQMGDIRDKIAADLWRDFI
;
A
#
# COMPACT_ATOMS: atom_id res chain seq x y z
N MET A 1 -14.54 -20.42 -16.75
CA MET A 1 -13.14 -20.38 -16.25
C MET A 1 -12.86 -19.01 -15.67
N ARG A 2 -12.51 -18.91 -14.37
CA ARG A 2 -11.87 -17.70 -13.85
C ARG A 2 -10.46 -17.66 -14.46
N PRO A 3 -9.97 -16.53 -15.00
CA PRO A 3 -8.56 -16.44 -15.36
C PRO A 3 -7.73 -16.81 -14.12
N LYS A 4 -6.70 -17.64 -14.26
CA LYS A 4 -5.66 -17.70 -13.24
C LYS A 4 -5.17 -16.26 -13.10
N ASN A 5 -5.32 -15.65 -11.92
CA ASN A 5 -4.73 -14.35 -11.67
C ASN A 5 -3.21 -14.52 -11.76
N GLU A 6 -2.60 -14.04 -12.84
CA GLU A 6 -1.15 -14.06 -13.10
C GLU A 6 -0.43 -12.96 -12.32
N PHE A 7 -0.87 -12.66 -11.10
CA PHE A 7 -0.12 -11.73 -10.26
C PHE A 7 1.13 -12.48 -9.76
N PRO A 8 2.34 -12.07 -10.17
CA PRO A 8 3.55 -12.83 -9.85
C PRO A 8 3.81 -12.78 -8.34
N PHE A 9 4.45 -13.83 -7.83
CA PHE A 9 5.06 -13.76 -6.51
C PHE A 9 6.30 -12.87 -6.61
N PRO A 10 6.68 -12.09 -5.57
CA PRO A 10 7.86 -11.25 -5.68
C PRO A 10 9.12 -12.12 -5.80
N ASP A 11 10.12 -11.63 -6.53
CA ASP A 11 11.41 -12.27 -6.64
C ASP A 11 12.11 -12.37 -5.27
N GLU A 12 13.08 -13.28 -5.15
CA GLU A 12 13.82 -13.46 -3.90
C GLU A 12 14.49 -12.15 -3.45
N GLY A 13 14.31 -11.79 -2.17
CA GLY A 13 14.78 -10.52 -1.61
C GLY A 13 13.84 -9.33 -1.81
N TYR A 14 12.77 -9.48 -2.60
CA TYR A 14 11.72 -8.49 -2.77
C TYR A 14 10.44 -8.91 -2.04
N TYR A 15 9.66 -7.91 -1.60
CA TYR A 15 8.46 -8.14 -0.81
C TYR A 15 7.37 -7.15 -1.20
N TYR A 16 6.11 -7.62 -1.21
CA TYR A 16 4.97 -6.74 -1.31
C TYR A 16 4.66 -6.09 0.04
N VAL A 17 4.58 -4.76 0.05
CA VAL A 17 4.17 -3.98 1.21
C VAL A 17 2.65 -4.12 1.37
N VAL A 18 2.19 -4.65 2.51
CA VAL A 18 0.77 -4.93 2.77
C VAL A 18 0.22 -4.18 3.97
N ASP A 19 -1.11 -4.13 4.08
CA ASP A 19 -1.80 -3.53 5.22
C ASP A 19 -1.59 -4.28 6.54
N ALA A 20 -1.81 -3.60 7.66
CA ALA A 20 -1.85 -4.18 9.00
C ALA A 20 -2.90 -5.29 9.15
N GLY A 21 -3.94 -5.28 8.32
CA GLY A 21 -4.94 -6.35 8.21
C GLY A 21 -4.41 -7.65 7.64
N TYR A 22 -3.26 -7.63 6.95
CA TYR A 22 -2.60 -8.84 6.44
C TYR A 22 -1.64 -9.43 7.47
N SER A 23 -1.38 -10.72 7.32
CA SER A 23 -0.34 -11.42 8.07
C SER A 23 1.03 -11.13 7.48
N ASN A 24 2.06 -11.02 8.33
CA ASN A 24 3.45 -10.95 7.91
C ASN A 24 3.93 -12.35 7.52
N VAL A 25 3.94 -12.67 6.23
CA VAL A 25 4.18 -14.01 5.68
C VAL A 25 5.16 -13.91 4.52
N PRO A 26 5.82 -15.01 4.09
CA PRO A 26 6.79 -14.94 3.01
C PRO A 26 6.25 -14.19 1.79
N GLY A 27 7.06 -13.25 1.27
CA GLY A 27 6.69 -12.39 0.14
C GLY A 27 5.80 -11.18 0.49
N PHE A 28 5.25 -11.09 1.70
CA PHE A 28 4.35 -10.01 2.11
C PHE A 28 4.77 -9.40 3.45
N LEU A 29 5.14 -8.12 3.40
CA LEU A 29 5.72 -7.38 4.51
C LEU A 29 4.66 -6.49 5.18
N ALA A 30 4.18 -6.93 6.34
CA ALA A 30 3.18 -6.21 7.12
C ALA A 30 3.84 -5.31 8.19
N PRO A 31 3.22 -4.19 8.57
CA PRO A 31 3.76 -3.31 9.60
C PRO A 31 3.76 -3.98 10.98
N TYR A 32 4.54 -3.42 11.92
CA TYR A 32 4.45 -3.79 13.32
C TYR A 32 3.12 -3.31 13.91
N ARG A 33 2.44 -4.21 14.61
CA ARG A 33 1.18 -3.93 15.30
C ARG A 33 1.44 -3.33 16.69
N GLY A 34 0.52 -2.51 17.17
CA GLY A 34 0.59 -1.91 18.52
C GLY A 34 1.58 -0.74 18.65
N LEU A 35 2.16 -0.28 17.54
CA LEU A 35 3.05 0.88 17.49
C LEU A 35 2.44 1.98 16.62
N ARG A 36 3.03 3.20 16.68
CA ARG A 36 2.68 4.29 15.76
C ARG A 36 2.88 3.84 14.32
N TYR A 37 1.99 4.28 13.43
CA TYR A 37 1.99 3.84 12.03
C TYR A 37 1.53 4.94 11.06
N HIS A 38 0.54 5.75 11.41
CA HIS A 38 0.07 6.77 10.48
C HIS A 38 1.08 7.90 10.37
N LEU A 39 1.32 8.43 9.17
CA LEU A 39 2.28 9.53 8.96
C LEU A 39 2.00 10.75 9.85
N ARG A 40 0.73 11.03 10.14
CA ARG A 40 0.31 12.07 11.09
C ARG A 40 0.81 11.87 12.52
N ASP A 41 1.04 10.63 12.97
CA ASP A 41 1.55 10.30 14.30
C ASP A 41 3.00 10.75 14.50
N TYR A 42 3.66 11.09 13.37
CA TYR A 42 5.02 11.61 13.26
C TYR A 42 5.04 13.10 12.87
N ARG A 43 3.90 13.79 12.92
CA ARG A 43 3.83 15.25 12.78
C ARG A 43 3.90 15.91 14.17
N GLY A 44 4.61 17.03 14.29
CA GLY A 44 4.68 17.83 15.52
C GLY A 44 5.89 17.53 16.44
N PRO A 45 5.82 17.91 17.74
CA PRO A 45 6.99 17.90 18.64
C PRO A 45 7.62 16.52 18.86
N ARG A 46 6.85 15.45 18.67
CA ARG A 46 7.30 14.04 18.77
C ARG A 46 7.40 13.36 17.40
N ARG A 47 7.93 14.09 16.41
CA ARG A 47 8.03 13.63 15.01
C ARG A 47 8.97 12.46 14.79
N ALA A 48 10.03 12.34 15.57
CA ALA A 48 11.01 11.30 15.35
C ALA A 48 10.44 9.93 15.73
N PRO A 49 10.66 8.89 14.90
CA PRO A 49 10.49 7.51 15.33
C PRO A 49 11.35 7.22 16.56
N ARG A 50 10.81 6.47 17.52
CA ARG A 50 11.48 6.19 18.81
C ARG A 50 12.42 5.00 18.77
N GLY A 51 12.43 4.26 17.67
CA GLY A 51 13.25 3.07 17.50
C GLY A 51 13.04 2.42 16.13
N PRO A 52 13.74 1.29 15.88
CA PRO A 52 13.77 0.63 14.58
C PRO A 52 12.37 0.26 14.07
N MET A 53 11.51 -0.28 14.94
CA MET A 53 10.15 -0.69 14.56
C MET A 53 9.25 0.49 14.18
N GLU A 54 9.33 1.60 14.91
CA GLU A 54 8.56 2.80 14.55
C GLU A 54 9.11 3.47 13.28
N LEU A 55 10.43 3.42 13.04
CA LEU A 55 11.02 3.95 11.82
C LEU A 55 10.59 3.10 10.62
N PHE A 56 10.62 1.78 10.76
CA PHE A 56 10.08 0.85 9.78
C PHE A 56 8.62 1.17 9.46
N ASN A 57 7.75 1.28 10.47
CA ASN A 57 6.34 1.63 10.28
C ASN A 57 6.16 2.98 9.59
N TYR A 58 6.95 4.00 9.94
CA TYR A 58 6.92 5.30 9.27
C TYR A 58 7.26 5.19 7.77
N ARG A 59 8.33 4.46 7.42
CA ARG A 59 8.74 4.26 6.03
C ARG A 59 7.74 3.41 5.26
N HIS A 60 7.23 2.35 5.87
CA HIS A 60 6.18 1.48 5.32
C HIS A 60 4.91 2.29 4.99
N SER A 61 4.43 3.07 5.94
CA SER A 61 3.29 3.99 5.78
C SER A 61 3.55 5.05 4.71
N SER A 62 4.78 5.56 4.62
CA SER A 62 5.18 6.53 3.58
C SER A 62 5.10 5.94 2.17
N LEU A 63 5.59 4.70 1.99
CA LEU A 63 5.49 3.99 0.70
C LEU A 63 4.04 3.75 0.32
N ARG A 64 3.23 3.30 1.28
CA ARG A 64 1.80 3.08 1.06
C ARG A 64 1.06 4.36 0.68
N ASN A 65 1.36 5.48 1.35
CA ASN A 65 0.73 6.77 1.08
C ASN A 65 0.97 7.23 -0.38
N VAL A 66 2.08 6.84 -1.02
CA VAL A 66 2.28 7.12 -2.46
C VAL A 66 1.20 6.43 -3.30
N ILE A 67 0.95 5.15 -3.04
CA ILE A 67 -0.05 4.35 -3.76
C ILE A 67 -1.47 4.85 -3.46
N GLU A 68 -1.77 5.12 -2.19
CA GLU A 68 -3.08 5.63 -1.76
C GLU A 68 -3.41 6.96 -2.42
N ARG A 69 -2.45 7.91 -2.48
CA ARG A 69 -2.64 9.18 -3.19
C ARG A 69 -2.94 8.98 -4.68
N CYS A 70 -2.26 8.04 -5.35
CA CYS A 70 -2.56 7.73 -6.75
C CYS A 70 -4.01 7.25 -6.94
N PHE A 71 -4.49 6.33 -6.09
CA PHE A 71 -5.88 5.88 -6.14
C PHE A 71 -6.88 6.96 -5.72
N GLY A 72 -6.49 7.83 -4.79
CA GLY A 72 -7.22 9.01 -4.39
C GLY A 72 -7.48 9.96 -5.56
N VAL A 73 -6.42 10.34 -6.27
CA VAL A 73 -6.50 11.17 -7.48
C VAL A 73 -7.34 10.48 -8.56
N LEU A 74 -7.15 9.16 -8.77
CA LEU A 74 -7.94 8.38 -9.72
C LEU A 74 -9.45 8.49 -9.43
N LYS A 75 -9.85 8.28 -8.17
CA LYS A 75 -11.26 8.35 -7.75
C LYS A 75 -11.82 9.78 -7.80
N ALA A 76 -11.02 10.78 -7.47
CA ALA A 76 -11.40 12.19 -7.57
C ALA A 76 -11.60 12.63 -9.03
N ARG A 77 -10.71 12.19 -9.91
CA ARG A 77 -10.77 12.48 -11.35
C ARG A 77 -11.96 11.80 -12.04
N PHE A 78 -12.27 10.58 -11.62
CA PHE A 78 -13.34 9.79 -12.20
C PHE A 78 -14.36 9.38 -11.13
N PRO A 79 -15.31 10.27 -10.79
CA PRO A 79 -16.28 10.03 -9.71
C PRO A 79 -17.10 8.76 -9.86
N ILE A 80 -17.25 8.22 -11.08
CA ILE A 80 -17.88 6.92 -11.33
C ILE A 80 -17.23 5.76 -10.55
N LEU A 81 -15.91 5.85 -10.28
CA LEU A 81 -15.18 4.87 -9.47
C LEU A 81 -15.49 4.99 -7.97
N LYS A 82 -15.96 6.16 -7.52
CA LYS A 82 -16.41 6.40 -6.14
C LYS A 82 -17.89 6.09 -5.97
N LEU A 83 -18.72 6.47 -6.93
CA LEU A 83 -20.17 6.28 -6.89
C LEU A 83 -20.58 4.82 -7.08
N MET A 84 -19.74 4.02 -7.77
CA MET A 84 -19.98 2.60 -8.04
C MET A 84 -21.43 2.30 -8.49
N PRO A 85 -21.93 2.97 -9.54
CA PRO A 85 -23.28 2.74 -10.03
C PRO A 85 -23.49 1.26 -10.40
N ASN A 86 -24.71 0.77 -10.17
CA ASN A 86 -25.04 -0.64 -10.37
C ASN A 86 -25.15 -0.97 -11.86
N TYR A 87 -24.05 -1.39 -12.48
CA TYR A 87 -24.04 -1.98 -13.81
C TYR A 87 -23.93 -3.51 -13.75
N PRO A 88 -24.47 -4.22 -14.75
CA PRO A 88 -24.22 -5.65 -14.90
C PRO A 88 -22.71 -5.94 -14.92
N PRO A 89 -22.23 -7.07 -14.36
CA PRO A 89 -20.80 -7.38 -14.25
C PRO A 89 -20.02 -7.29 -15.56
N ARG A 90 -20.67 -7.59 -16.69
CA ARG A 90 -20.07 -7.46 -18.03
C ARG A 90 -19.66 -6.01 -18.36
N ARG A 91 -20.37 -5.02 -17.85
CA ARG A 91 -20.10 -3.59 -18.03
C ARG A 91 -19.30 -3.02 -16.85
N GLN A 92 -19.51 -3.50 -15.63
CA GLN A 92 -18.77 -3.04 -14.45
C GLN A 92 -17.28 -3.36 -14.53
N ARG A 93 -16.88 -4.54 -15.02
CA ARG A 93 -15.48 -4.99 -15.07
C ARG A 93 -14.54 -4.10 -15.91
N PRO A 94 -14.88 -3.66 -17.14
CA PRO A 94 -13.99 -2.81 -17.92
C PRO A 94 -13.89 -1.37 -17.42
N ILE A 95 -14.86 -0.88 -16.64
CA ILE A 95 -14.87 0.50 -16.11
C ILE A 95 -13.58 0.85 -15.35
N PRO A 96 -13.19 0.16 -14.26
CA PRO A 96 -11.97 0.49 -13.53
C PRO A 96 -10.72 0.40 -14.41
N ILE A 97 -10.66 -0.58 -15.32
CA ILE A 97 -9.52 -0.76 -16.23
C ILE A 97 -9.39 0.44 -17.18
N ALA A 98 -10.48 0.86 -17.82
CA ALA A 98 -10.50 1.98 -18.75
C ALA A 98 -10.06 3.28 -18.07
N TYR A 99 -10.56 3.55 -16.86
CA TYR A 99 -10.19 4.75 -16.12
C TYR A 99 -8.75 4.71 -15.56
N CYS A 100 -8.23 3.53 -15.18
CA CYS A 100 -6.81 3.37 -14.87
C CYS A 100 -5.92 3.67 -16.09
N VAL A 101 -6.28 3.18 -17.28
CA VAL A 101 -5.54 3.46 -18.53
C VAL A 101 -5.55 4.95 -18.84
N LEU A 102 -6.72 5.60 -18.78
CA LEU A 102 -6.85 7.04 -19.00
C LEU A 102 -6.06 7.85 -17.96
N HIS A 103 -6.10 7.44 -16.69
CA HIS A 103 -5.32 8.08 -15.63
C HIS A 103 -3.81 8.01 -15.91
N ASN A 104 -3.30 6.82 -16.27
CA ASN A 104 -1.89 6.62 -16.58
C ASN A 104 -1.47 7.42 -17.82
N PHE A 105 -2.33 7.48 -18.84
CA PHE A 105 -2.10 8.30 -20.02
C PHE A 105 -1.99 9.79 -19.66
N ILE A 106 -2.96 10.33 -18.91
CA ILE A 106 -2.92 11.72 -18.44
C ILE A 106 -1.65 11.97 -17.64
N ARG A 107 -1.27 11.05 -16.74
CA ARG A 107 -0.09 11.21 -15.89
C ARG A 107 1.21 11.26 -16.68
N LYS A 108 1.27 10.55 -17.81
CA LYS A 108 2.42 10.51 -18.72
C LYS A 108 2.53 11.80 -19.54
N GLU A 109 1.41 12.34 -20.02
CA GLU A 109 1.40 13.50 -20.93
C GLU A 109 1.30 14.86 -20.21
N ALA A 110 0.64 14.92 -19.04
CA ALA A 110 0.46 16.15 -18.28
C ALA A 110 1.70 16.45 -17.42
N ARG A 111 2.50 17.43 -17.84
CA ARG A 111 3.71 17.88 -17.10
C ARG A 111 3.40 18.46 -15.71
N ARG A 112 2.20 18.98 -15.49
CA ARG A 112 1.71 19.51 -14.19
C ARG A 112 0.26 19.10 -13.96
N ASP A 113 0.09 17.98 -13.27
CA ASP A 113 -1.22 17.46 -12.92
C ASP A 113 -1.69 18.06 -11.60
N LYS A 114 -2.52 19.11 -11.68
CA LYS A 114 -3.00 19.88 -10.52
C LYS A 114 -3.66 19.01 -9.45
N MET A 115 -4.39 17.96 -9.84
CA MET A 115 -5.00 17.06 -8.86
C MET A 115 -3.93 16.33 -8.04
N PHE A 116 -2.83 15.90 -8.65
CA PHE A 116 -1.73 15.30 -7.87
C PHE A 116 -1.07 16.30 -6.93
N GLU A 117 -0.99 17.58 -7.29
CA GLU A 117 -0.46 18.63 -6.41
C GLU A 117 -1.39 18.86 -5.20
N GLU A 118 -2.70 18.91 -5.42
CA GLU A 118 -3.71 19.05 -4.36
C GLU A 118 -3.68 17.85 -3.39
N PHE A 119 -3.63 16.62 -3.94
CA PHE A 119 -3.57 15.39 -3.15
C PHE A 119 -2.21 15.11 -2.49
N GLN A 120 -1.18 15.93 -2.73
CA GLN A 120 0.05 15.85 -1.92
C GLN A 120 -0.14 16.38 -0.50
N VAL A 121 -1.14 17.24 -0.28
CA VAL A 121 -1.35 17.95 1.00
C VAL A 121 -2.26 17.17 1.96
N GLU A 122 -3.21 16.40 1.42
CA GLU A 122 -4.15 15.58 2.19
C GLU A 122 -3.58 14.18 2.49
N ASP A 123 -3.32 13.89 3.76
CA ASP A 123 -3.14 12.51 4.22
C ASP A 123 -4.48 11.79 4.07
N MET A 124 -4.60 10.90 3.07
CA MET A 124 -5.80 10.09 2.91
C MET A 124 -5.92 9.08 4.04
N ILE A 125 -7.11 8.98 4.63
CA ILE A 125 -7.50 7.85 5.47
C ILE A 125 -8.42 6.99 4.61
N ILE A 126 -8.02 5.74 4.38
CA ILE A 126 -8.88 4.73 3.75
C ILE A 126 -9.08 3.62 4.76
N ASP A 127 -10.33 3.32 5.11
CA ASP A 127 -10.69 2.16 5.90
C ASP A 127 -10.33 0.89 5.10
N SER A 128 -9.61 -0.03 5.75
CA SER A 128 -9.14 -1.25 5.10
C SER A 128 -10.33 -2.15 4.75
N GLU A 129 -10.53 -2.43 3.47
CA GLU A 129 -11.45 -3.49 3.06
C GLU A 129 -10.80 -4.86 3.24
N ASN A 130 -11.50 -5.76 3.95
CA ASN A 130 -11.09 -7.13 4.19
C ASN A 130 -10.91 -7.88 2.86
N THR A 131 -9.72 -8.41 2.62
CA THR A 131 -9.40 -9.19 1.42
C THR A 131 -8.76 -10.52 1.80
N THR A 132 -9.11 -11.56 1.06
CA THR A 132 -8.66 -12.94 1.25
C THR A 132 -7.20 -13.09 0.86
N THR A 133 -6.37 -13.64 1.75
CA THR A 133 -4.96 -13.96 1.48
C THR A 133 -4.83 -15.03 0.39
N PRO A 134 -3.80 -14.95 -0.49
CA PRO A 134 -3.49 -16.03 -1.41
C PRO A 134 -3.13 -17.32 -0.65
N ASN A 135 -3.12 -18.45 -1.36
CA ASN A 135 -2.76 -19.76 -0.81
C ASN A 135 -1.24 -19.82 -0.52
N ILE A 136 -0.82 -19.21 0.58
CA ILE A 136 0.57 -19.12 1.05
C ILE A 136 0.77 -20.15 2.16
N ASP A 137 1.96 -20.77 2.22
CA ASP A 137 2.33 -21.64 3.34
C ASP A 137 2.47 -20.82 4.64
N MET A 138 1.43 -20.87 5.45
CA MET A 138 1.28 -20.20 6.76
C MET A 138 1.94 -20.98 7.90
N SER A 139 2.89 -21.88 7.64
CA SER A 139 3.58 -22.60 8.71
C SER A 139 4.23 -21.63 9.71
N ALA A 140 4.24 -21.99 10.99
CA ALA A 140 4.81 -21.16 12.05
C ALA A 140 6.29 -20.81 11.78
N ARG A 141 7.03 -21.73 11.14
CA ARG A 141 8.42 -21.53 10.71
C ARG A 141 8.54 -20.39 9.71
N ASN A 142 7.71 -20.38 8.66
CA ASN A 142 7.76 -19.36 7.62
C ASN A 142 7.34 -17.98 8.14
N ILE A 143 6.35 -17.93 9.04
CA ILE A 143 5.93 -16.70 9.69
C ILE A 143 7.06 -16.14 10.57
N ALA A 144 7.73 -16.99 11.34
CA ALA A 144 8.87 -16.59 12.16
C ALA A 144 10.02 -16.06 11.29
N GLN A 145 10.38 -16.77 10.22
CA GLN A 145 11.41 -16.33 9.28
C GLN A 145 11.08 -14.97 8.65
N MET A 146 9.82 -14.73 8.28
CA MET A 146 9.40 -13.43 7.76
C MET A 146 9.45 -12.33 8.83
N GLY A 147 9.21 -12.69 10.10
CA GLY A 147 9.46 -11.83 11.25
C GLY A 147 10.93 -11.40 11.33
N ASP A 148 11.85 -12.35 11.26
CA ASP A 148 13.29 -12.10 11.30
C ASP A 148 13.75 -11.21 10.14
N ILE A 149 13.22 -11.43 8.94
CA ILE A 149 13.46 -10.58 7.76
C ILE A 149 13.03 -9.14 8.04
N ARG A 150 11.82 -8.94 8.58
CA ARG A 150 11.30 -7.61 8.89
C ARG A 150 12.16 -6.92 9.96
N ASP A 151 12.54 -7.65 11.01
CA ASP A 151 13.37 -7.13 12.10
C ASP A 151 14.75 -6.73 11.60
N LYS A 152 15.34 -7.52 10.69
CA LYS A 152 16.59 -7.17 10.02
C LYS A 152 16.45 -5.88 9.20
N ILE A 153 15.41 -5.75 8.37
CA ILE A 153 15.16 -4.53 7.60
C ILE A 153 14.99 -3.33 8.53
N ALA A 154 14.23 -3.48 9.62
CA ALA A 154 14.02 -2.42 10.60
C ALA A 154 15.32 -1.98 11.28
N ALA A 155 16.19 -2.94 11.63
CA ALA A 155 17.51 -2.67 12.20
C ALA A 155 18.43 -1.96 11.20
N ASP A 156 18.45 -2.40 9.94
CA ASP A 156 19.25 -1.79 8.87
C ASP A 156 18.83 -0.34 8.62
N LEU A 157 17.51 -0.10 8.48
CA LEU A 157 16.96 1.25 8.36
C LEU A 157 17.32 2.15 9.54
N TRP A 158 17.35 1.59 10.76
CA TRP A 158 17.71 2.34 11.96
C TRP A 158 19.19 2.70 11.99
N ARG A 159 20.06 1.78 11.60
CA ARG A 159 21.51 2.04 11.49
C ARG A 159 21.83 3.14 10.48
N ASP A 160 21.10 3.20 9.39
CA ASP A 160 21.25 4.26 8.37
C ASP A 160 20.64 5.61 8.79
N PHE A 161 19.76 5.61 9.80
CA PHE A 161 19.05 6.79 10.25
C PHE A 161 19.78 7.57 11.34
N ILE A 162 20.61 6.89 12.15
CA ILE A 162 21.41 7.47 13.25
C ILE A 162 22.81 7.86 12.79
#